data_AF-A0A6V7JXZ7-F1
#
_entry.id   AF-A0A6V7JXZ7-F1
#
_cell.length_a   1.000
_cell.length_b   1.000
_cell.length_c   1.000
_cell.angle_alpha   90.00
_cell.angle_beta   90.00
_cell.angle_gamma   90.00
#
_symmetry.space_group_name_H-M   'P 1'
#
loop_
_entity.id
_entity.type
_entity.pdbx_description
1 polymer ?
#
loop_
_entity_poly.entity_id
_entity_poly.type
_entity_poly.pdbx_seq_one_letter_code
_entity_poly.pdbx_strand_id
1 'polypeptide(L)'
;GQSPDTEIGRVYVYDLDDWDLPDKKFYWEGLEHAQFKLDDDSGMISMKAGTHDGKYHLRFKVYDRKHTQTDIPANVTVTVKTIPHDAVLNSGSIRIAGITDEDFIRVWNYKDQKLTRSKADLFRDKLANLLAIDRDNVDVFSVQMRRKHPPITDVRFAAHGSPYYKPVRLNGIVLMYREEIEKDVGINITMVGIDECLYENEMCEGSCTNTLDINNVPYMVNANKTALVGVRVDVIAQCTCGARNFSTSESCRTSPCYNGGRCIEGRFGLT
;
A
#
# COMPACT_ATOMS: atom_id res chain seq x y z
N GLY A 1 0.39 9.39 13.73
CA GLY A 1 1.15 8.97 12.55
C GLY A 1 2.31 9.91 12.30
N GLN A 2 3.42 9.42 11.75
CA GLN A 2 4.58 10.24 11.37
C GLN A 2 4.47 10.81 9.94
N SER A 3 3.27 10.77 9.33
CA SER A 3 3.10 11.22 7.95
C SER A 3 3.24 12.74 7.87
N PRO A 4 4.15 13.27 7.03
CA PRO A 4 4.20 14.69 6.72
C PRO A 4 2.95 15.10 5.91
N ASP A 5 2.85 16.39 5.55
CA ASP A 5 1.93 16.82 4.51
C ASP A 5 2.18 15.94 3.26
N THR A 6 1.15 15.22 2.81
CA THR A 6 1.28 14.13 1.84
C THR A 6 0.28 14.30 0.72
N GLU A 7 0.73 14.19 -0.53
CA GLU A 7 -0.16 14.11 -1.70
C GLU A 7 -0.92 12.78 -1.69
N ILE A 8 -2.26 12.85 -1.81
CA ILE A 8 -3.16 11.70 -1.67
C ILE A 8 -3.94 11.34 -2.94
N GLY A 9 -3.62 12.01 -4.04
CA GLY A 9 -4.24 11.81 -5.33
C GLY A 9 -4.86 13.09 -5.86
N ARG A 10 -5.36 12.99 -7.09
CA ARG A 10 -5.81 14.13 -7.87
C ARG A 10 -7.33 14.09 -8.03
N VAL A 11 -7.97 15.25 -8.03
CA VAL A 11 -9.35 15.39 -8.50
C VAL A 11 -9.42 14.95 -9.96
N TYR A 12 -10.15 13.87 -10.22
CA TYR A 12 -10.32 13.33 -11.56
C TYR A 12 -11.57 13.89 -12.23
N VAL A 13 -11.41 14.42 -13.44
CA VAL A 13 -12.51 14.79 -14.34
C VAL A 13 -12.39 13.94 -15.59
N TYR A 14 -13.50 13.32 -15.98
CA TYR A 14 -13.54 12.56 -17.22
C TYR A 14 -13.63 13.55 -18.38
N ASP A 15 -12.54 13.67 -19.12
CA ASP A 15 -12.47 14.41 -20.36
C ASP A 15 -11.78 13.54 -21.42
N LEU A 16 -12.25 13.63 -22.66
CA LEU A 16 -11.67 12.94 -23.80
C LEU A 16 -10.33 13.54 -24.21
N ASP A 17 -10.04 14.78 -23.80
CA ASP A 17 -8.79 15.51 -24.05
C ASP A 17 -8.00 15.75 -22.74
N ASP A 18 -7.55 14.69 -22.06
CA ASP A 18 -6.79 14.78 -20.80
C ASP A 18 -5.42 15.50 -20.87
N TRP A 19 -5.01 15.95 -22.06
CA TRP A 19 -3.80 16.73 -22.32
C TRP A 19 -3.97 18.25 -22.07
N ASP A 20 -5.18 18.73 -21.79
CA ASP A 20 -5.49 20.15 -21.56
C ASP A 20 -5.60 20.55 -20.08
N LEU A 21 -4.96 19.79 -19.18
CA LEU A 21 -4.89 20.13 -17.75
C LEU A 21 -4.54 21.59 -17.45
N PRO A 22 -3.66 22.28 -18.22
CA PRO A 22 -3.40 23.70 -18.01
C PRO A 22 -4.61 24.63 -18.21
N ASP A 23 -5.64 24.18 -18.92
CA ASP A 23 -6.89 24.93 -19.17
C ASP A 23 -7.95 24.66 -18.09
N LYS A 24 -7.65 23.80 -17.12
CA LYS A 24 -8.54 23.43 -16.01
C LYS A 24 -8.12 24.12 -14.71
N LYS A 25 -9.13 24.49 -13.91
CA LYS A 25 -8.96 25.01 -12.55
C LYS A 25 -9.85 24.23 -11.59
N PHE A 26 -9.28 23.90 -10.44
CA PHE A 26 -9.93 23.13 -9.39
C PHE A 26 -10.19 24.02 -8.19
N TYR A 27 -11.36 23.87 -7.56
CA TYR A 27 -11.73 24.67 -6.39
C TYR A 27 -12.64 23.89 -5.46
N TRP A 28 -12.62 24.24 -4.18
CA TRP A 28 -13.52 23.67 -3.19
C TRP A 28 -14.99 24.03 -3.47
N GLU A 29 -15.88 23.07 -3.30
CA GLU A 29 -17.31 23.37 -3.19
C GLU A 29 -17.59 23.89 -1.77
N GLY A 30 -17.48 25.22 -1.60
CA GLY A 30 -17.68 25.90 -0.33
C GLY A 30 -16.37 26.20 0.38
N LEU A 31 -16.34 26.01 1.70
CA LEU A 31 -15.16 26.28 2.53
C LEU A 31 -14.13 25.14 2.41
N GLU A 32 -12.85 25.51 2.35
CA GLU A 32 -11.73 24.57 2.39
C GLU A 32 -11.78 23.71 3.67
N HIS A 33 -11.48 22.42 3.52
CA HIS A 33 -11.45 21.50 4.66
C HIS A 33 -10.21 21.71 5.53
N ALA A 34 -10.38 21.76 6.86
CA ALA A 34 -9.28 22.05 7.79
C ALA A 34 -8.07 21.10 7.67
N GLN A 35 -8.30 19.84 7.33
CA GLN A 35 -7.28 18.76 7.28
C GLN A 35 -6.73 18.46 5.87
N PHE A 36 -7.21 19.12 4.82
CA PHE A 36 -6.76 18.88 3.44
C PHE A 36 -6.42 20.20 2.74
N LYS A 37 -5.59 20.14 1.71
CA LYS A 37 -5.28 21.25 0.81
C LYS A 37 -5.58 20.80 -0.62
N LEU A 38 -5.92 21.74 -1.47
CA LEU A 38 -6.06 21.55 -2.91
C LEU A 38 -5.04 22.45 -3.60
N ASP A 39 -4.35 21.91 -4.59
CA ASP A 39 -3.61 22.70 -5.56
C ASP A 39 -4.56 23.03 -6.72
N ASP A 40 -4.88 24.31 -6.90
CA ASP A 40 -5.92 24.76 -7.84
C ASP A 40 -5.53 24.58 -9.32
N ASP A 41 -4.23 24.43 -9.61
CA ASP A 41 -3.68 24.29 -10.96
C ASP A 41 -3.62 22.83 -11.41
N SER A 42 -3.12 21.98 -10.53
CA SER A 42 -2.97 20.56 -10.78
C SER A 42 -4.18 19.76 -10.36
N GLY A 43 -5.00 20.24 -9.42
CA GLY A 43 -6.05 19.45 -8.78
C GLY A 43 -5.52 18.38 -7.81
N MET A 44 -4.24 18.47 -7.41
CA MET A 44 -3.65 17.58 -6.43
C MET A 44 -4.20 17.86 -5.05
N ILE A 45 -4.60 16.82 -4.33
CA ILE A 45 -5.09 16.90 -2.96
C ILE A 45 -3.96 16.50 -2.03
N SER A 46 -3.70 17.32 -1.01
CA SER A 46 -2.70 17.03 0.02
C SER A 46 -3.36 16.88 1.39
N MET A 47 -3.09 15.77 2.06
CA MET A 47 -3.47 15.53 3.45
C MET A 47 -2.49 16.23 4.39
N LYS A 48 -2.99 17.01 5.34
CA LYS A 48 -2.16 17.69 6.34
C LYS A 48 -1.67 16.70 7.40
N ALA A 49 -0.46 16.92 7.90
CA ALA A 49 0.08 16.15 9.02
C ALA A 49 -0.88 16.19 10.23
N GLY A 50 -1.04 15.06 10.93
CA GLY A 50 -1.96 14.95 12.08
C GLY A 50 -3.44 14.76 11.71
N THR A 51 -3.76 14.48 10.43
CA THR A 51 -5.11 14.02 10.05
C THR A 51 -5.45 12.71 10.77
N HIS A 52 -6.67 12.64 11.31
CA HIS A 52 -7.13 11.51 12.13
C HIS A 52 -7.72 10.41 11.25
N ASP A 53 -7.81 9.20 11.81
CA ASP A 53 -8.50 8.10 11.16
C ASP A 53 -9.97 8.44 10.92
N GLY A 54 -10.48 8.11 9.74
CA GLY A 54 -11.85 8.43 9.39
C GLY A 54 -12.10 8.47 7.89
N LYS A 55 -13.37 8.73 7.55
CA LYS A 55 -13.84 8.89 6.19
C LYS A 55 -14.24 10.35 5.97
N TYR A 56 -13.61 10.97 4.99
CA TYR A 56 -13.78 12.38 4.66
C TYR A 56 -14.41 12.52 3.28
N HIS A 57 -15.46 13.32 3.18
CA HIS A 57 -16.16 13.60 1.94
C HIS A 57 -15.79 15.00 1.46
N LEU A 58 -14.86 15.06 0.52
CA LEU A 58 -14.38 16.30 -0.07
C LEU A 58 -15.17 16.58 -1.35
N ARG A 59 -15.58 17.83 -1.51
CA ARG A 59 -16.39 18.25 -2.67
C ARG A 59 -15.67 19.39 -3.36
N PHE A 60 -15.53 19.24 -4.66
CA PHE A 60 -14.83 20.16 -5.52
C PHE A 60 -15.70 20.53 -6.70
N LYS A 61 -15.31 21.60 -7.36
CA LYS A 61 -15.83 22.00 -8.65
C LYS A 61 -14.65 22.23 -9.59
N VAL A 62 -14.89 22.00 -10.88
CA VAL A 62 -13.88 22.16 -11.93
C VAL A 62 -14.40 23.10 -12.99
N TYR A 63 -13.54 24.04 -13.36
CA TYR A 63 -13.74 24.98 -14.44
C TYR A 63 -12.82 24.60 -15.59
N ASP A 64 -13.42 24.39 -16.77
CA ASP A 64 -12.71 24.08 -18.00
C ASP A 64 -12.88 25.25 -18.97
N ARG A 65 -11.77 25.94 -19.24
CA ARG A 65 -11.78 27.10 -20.12
C ARG A 65 -11.98 26.72 -21.58
N LYS A 66 -11.47 25.57 -22.02
CA LYS A 66 -11.45 25.14 -23.42
C LYS A 66 -12.83 24.67 -23.86
N HIS A 67 -13.55 23.97 -22.98
CA HIS A 67 -14.89 23.46 -23.25
C HIS A 67 -16.02 24.37 -22.73
N THR A 68 -15.70 25.53 -22.16
CA THR A 68 -16.67 26.47 -21.53
C THR A 68 -17.57 25.80 -20.50
N GLN A 69 -17.09 24.73 -19.88
CA GLN A 69 -17.80 24.01 -18.83
C GLN A 69 -17.42 24.64 -17.49
N THR A 70 -18.43 25.08 -16.75
CA THR A 70 -18.25 25.74 -15.46
C THR A 70 -18.92 24.93 -14.36
N ASP A 71 -18.32 24.94 -13.17
CA ASP A 71 -18.90 24.33 -11.97
C ASP A 71 -19.20 22.83 -12.09
N ILE A 72 -18.37 22.08 -12.82
CA ILE A 72 -18.52 20.62 -12.91
C ILE A 72 -18.22 19.99 -11.54
N PRO A 73 -19.17 19.32 -10.89
CA PRO A 73 -18.97 18.78 -9.56
C PRO A 73 -18.04 17.57 -9.58
N ALA A 74 -17.07 17.54 -8.67
CA ALA A 74 -16.13 16.45 -8.49
C ALA A 74 -16.04 16.06 -7.01
N ASN A 75 -16.53 14.86 -6.68
CA ASN A 75 -16.58 14.37 -5.31
C ASN A 75 -15.45 13.37 -5.06
N VAL A 76 -14.70 13.57 -3.99
CA VAL A 76 -13.62 12.67 -3.57
C VAL A 76 -13.89 12.20 -2.16
N THR A 77 -13.85 10.88 -1.97
CA THR A 77 -13.94 10.28 -0.64
C THR A 77 -12.56 9.80 -0.22
N VAL A 78 -12.02 10.37 0.86
CA VAL A 78 -10.72 10.00 1.42
C VAL A 78 -10.97 9.13 2.64
N THR A 79 -10.33 7.96 2.70
CA THR A 79 -10.35 7.09 3.88
C THR A 79 -8.95 7.07 4.49
N VAL A 80 -8.83 7.55 5.71
CA VAL A 80 -7.56 7.59 6.46
C VAL A 80 -7.61 6.49 7.50
N LYS A 81 -6.58 5.63 7.50
CA LYS A 81 -6.41 4.55 8.49
C LYS A 81 -4.96 4.53 8.97
N THR A 82 -4.76 4.55 10.28
CA THR A 82 -3.43 4.43 10.87
C THR A 82 -2.98 2.97 10.81
N ILE A 83 -1.82 2.74 10.21
CA ILE A 83 -1.16 1.43 10.20
C ILE A 83 -0.11 1.44 11.31
N PRO A 84 -0.28 0.64 12.37
CA PRO A 84 0.68 0.61 13.47
C PRO A 84 1.95 -0.14 13.06
N HIS A 85 3.07 0.16 13.73
CA HIS A 85 4.38 -0.39 13.38
C HIS A 85 4.42 -1.93 13.48
N ASP A 86 3.71 -2.50 14.44
CA ASP A 86 3.57 -3.96 14.58
C ASP A 86 2.81 -4.60 13.41
N ALA A 87 1.86 -3.91 12.78
CA ALA A 87 1.21 -4.38 11.55
C ALA A 87 2.19 -4.48 10.39
N VAL A 88 3.10 -3.50 10.27
CA VAL A 88 4.14 -3.49 9.22
C VAL A 88 5.14 -4.63 9.42
N LEU A 89 5.57 -4.86 10.66
CA LEU A 89 6.47 -5.98 10.99
C LEU A 89 5.79 -7.34 10.85
N ASN A 90 4.51 -7.44 11.24
CA ASN A 90 3.73 -8.66 11.15
C ASN A 90 2.90 -8.73 9.85
N SER A 91 3.44 -8.23 8.74
CA SER A 91 2.76 -8.26 7.44
C SER A 91 3.16 -9.47 6.60
N GLY A 92 2.23 -10.01 5.82
CA GLY A 92 2.54 -10.86 4.67
C GLY A 92 2.93 -10.02 3.45
N SER A 93 3.55 -10.66 2.46
CA SER A 93 3.92 -10.00 1.21
C SER A 93 3.79 -10.93 0.00
N ILE A 94 3.50 -10.34 -1.16
CA ILE A 94 3.48 -11.04 -2.44
C ILE A 94 4.13 -10.20 -3.53
N ARG A 95 4.79 -10.86 -4.47
CA ARG A 95 5.26 -10.26 -5.73
C ARG A 95 4.33 -10.72 -6.85
N ILE A 96 3.83 -9.77 -7.63
CA ILE A 96 2.88 -10.01 -8.72
C ILE A 96 3.57 -9.65 -10.04
N ALA A 97 3.47 -10.55 -11.03
CA ALA A 97 3.94 -10.29 -12.38
C ALA A 97 2.80 -9.90 -13.32
N GLY A 98 3.11 -9.07 -14.31
CA GLY A 98 2.18 -8.71 -15.39
C GLY A 98 1.16 -7.63 -15.01
N ILE A 99 1.26 -7.05 -13.82
CA ILE A 99 0.30 -6.05 -13.29
C ILE A 99 1.07 -4.90 -12.67
N THR A 100 0.69 -3.67 -13.00
CA THR A 100 1.20 -2.44 -12.37
C THR A 100 0.50 -2.19 -11.03
N ASP A 101 1.10 -1.36 -10.19
CA ASP A 101 0.46 -0.85 -8.98
C ASP A 101 -0.86 -0.13 -9.27
N GLU A 102 -0.91 0.70 -10.32
CA GLU A 102 -2.12 1.37 -10.78
C GLU A 102 -3.23 0.37 -11.13
N ASP A 103 -2.92 -0.67 -11.92
CA ASP A 103 -3.89 -1.68 -12.34
C ASP A 103 -4.38 -2.54 -11.18
N PHE A 104 -3.55 -2.71 -10.15
CA PHE A 104 -3.94 -3.43 -8.94
C PHE A 104 -5.01 -2.67 -8.14
N ILE A 105 -4.92 -1.33 -8.07
CA ILE A 105 -5.89 -0.51 -7.33
C ILE A 105 -7.04 0.03 -8.18
N ARG A 106 -6.98 -0.11 -9.51
CA ARG A 106 -7.94 0.49 -10.47
C ARG A 106 -9.36 0.01 -10.23
N VAL A 107 -10.30 0.96 -10.21
CA VAL A 107 -11.75 0.71 -10.07
C VAL A 107 -12.53 0.99 -11.36
N TRP A 108 -11.90 1.55 -12.38
CA TRP A 108 -12.55 1.86 -13.65
C TRP A 108 -12.20 0.81 -14.71
N ASN A 109 -13.22 0.13 -15.24
CA ASN A 109 -13.07 -0.78 -16.35
C ASN A 109 -13.32 -0.03 -17.66
N TYR A 110 -12.25 0.16 -18.45
CA TYR A 110 -12.31 0.88 -19.73
C TYR A 110 -13.08 0.15 -20.83
N LYS A 111 -13.18 -1.19 -20.78
CA LYS A 111 -13.93 -1.97 -21.79
C LYS A 111 -15.42 -1.82 -21.60
N ASP A 112 -15.87 -1.91 -20.35
CA ASP A 112 -17.29 -1.86 -20.01
C ASP A 112 -17.79 -0.43 -19.73
N GLN A 113 -16.86 0.52 -19.51
CA GLN A 113 -17.13 1.90 -19.05
C GLN A 113 -17.90 1.94 -17.72
N LYS A 114 -17.51 1.09 -16.75
CA LYS A 114 -18.20 0.95 -15.46
C LYS A 114 -17.22 0.95 -14.30
N LEU A 115 -17.72 1.35 -13.14
CA LEU A 115 -17.03 1.13 -11.87
C LEU A 115 -17.10 -0.36 -11.51
N THR A 116 -15.94 -0.95 -11.23
CA THR A 116 -15.76 -2.32 -10.80
C THR A 116 -14.90 -2.34 -9.55
N ARG A 117 -14.94 -3.46 -8.82
CA ARG A 117 -14.05 -3.64 -7.66
C ARG A 117 -12.61 -3.76 -8.12
N SER A 118 -11.69 -3.16 -7.36
CA SER A 118 -10.25 -3.26 -7.65
C SER A 118 -9.71 -4.64 -7.33
N LYS A 119 -8.53 -4.98 -7.87
CA LYS A 119 -7.83 -6.22 -7.48
C LYS A 119 -7.41 -6.17 -6.01
N ALA A 120 -7.04 -5.00 -5.51
CA ALA A 120 -6.80 -4.77 -4.08
C ALA A 120 -8.04 -5.13 -3.23
N ASP A 121 -9.24 -4.71 -3.64
CA ASP A 121 -10.48 -5.05 -2.93
C ASP A 121 -10.81 -6.53 -2.98
N LEU A 122 -10.66 -7.16 -4.15
CA LEU A 122 -10.89 -8.60 -4.32
C LEU A 122 -9.88 -9.42 -3.51
N PHE A 123 -8.62 -9.00 -3.48
CA PHE A 123 -7.57 -9.62 -2.68
C PHE A 123 -7.87 -9.51 -1.18
N ARG A 124 -8.27 -8.31 -0.72
CA ARG A 124 -8.68 -8.07 0.67
C ARG A 124 -9.85 -8.96 1.08
N ASP A 125 -10.88 -9.07 0.25
CA ASP A 125 -12.01 -9.97 0.50
C ASP A 125 -11.60 -11.43 0.54
N LYS A 126 -10.75 -11.86 -0.41
CA LYS A 126 -10.30 -13.24 -0.48
C LYS A 126 -9.53 -13.62 0.79
N LEU A 127 -8.63 -12.75 1.25
CA LEU A 127 -7.90 -12.95 2.50
C LEU A 127 -8.82 -12.98 3.72
N ALA A 128 -9.80 -12.08 3.79
CA ALA A 128 -10.78 -12.05 4.88
C ALA A 128 -11.56 -13.37 4.97
N ASN A 129 -11.99 -13.89 3.82
CA ASN A 129 -12.68 -15.18 3.72
C ASN A 129 -11.78 -16.35 4.14
N LEU A 130 -10.55 -16.43 3.62
CA LEU A 130 -9.61 -17.51 3.94
C LEU A 130 -9.18 -17.50 5.41
N LEU A 131 -9.10 -16.33 6.04
CA LEU A 131 -8.74 -16.16 7.44
C LEU A 131 -9.96 -16.22 8.39
N ALA A 132 -11.18 -16.27 7.84
CA ALA A 132 -12.44 -16.19 8.59
C ALA A 132 -12.49 -14.99 9.54
N ILE A 133 -12.14 -13.81 9.04
CA ILE A 133 -12.17 -12.55 9.79
C ILE A 133 -13.00 -11.50 9.05
N ASP A 134 -13.33 -10.41 9.75
CA ASP A 134 -13.93 -9.24 9.10
C ASP A 134 -12.97 -8.64 8.06
N ARG A 135 -13.54 -8.20 6.94
CA ARG A 135 -12.82 -7.49 5.88
C ARG A 135 -12.08 -6.26 6.41
N ASP A 136 -12.64 -5.54 7.38
CA ASP A 136 -12.04 -4.36 8.01
C ASP A 136 -10.80 -4.66 8.84
N ASN A 137 -10.57 -5.93 9.15
CA ASN A 137 -9.37 -6.42 9.81
C ASN A 137 -8.28 -6.89 8.84
N VAL A 138 -8.42 -6.61 7.53
CA VAL A 138 -7.40 -6.85 6.50
C VAL A 138 -6.96 -5.52 5.90
N ASP A 139 -5.68 -5.22 6.01
CA ASP A 139 -5.05 -3.98 5.55
C ASP A 139 -4.09 -4.27 4.42
N VAL A 140 -4.41 -3.82 3.20
CA VAL A 140 -3.45 -3.77 2.09
C VAL A 140 -2.82 -2.37 2.13
N PHE A 141 -1.67 -2.27 2.81
CA PHE A 141 -1.08 -0.97 3.16
C PHE A 141 0.10 -0.57 2.27
N SER A 142 0.57 -1.44 1.38
CA SER A 142 1.67 -1.14 0.46
C SER A 142 1.44 -1.84 -0.86
N VAL A 143 1.45 -1.07 -1.96
CA VAL A 143 1.39 -1.55 -3.34
C VAL A 143 2.43 -0.72 -4.10
N GLN A 144 3.53 -1.35 -4.51
CA GLN A 144 4.69 -0.64 -5.06
C GLN A 144 5.18 -1.30 -6.35
N MET A 145 5.27 -0.52 -7.43
CA MET A 145 5.85 -1.02 -8.68
C MET A 145 7.38 -1.15 -8.55
N ARG A 146 7.89 -2.37 -8.73
CA ARG A 146 9.34 -2.68 -8.70
C ARG A 146 10.00 -2.55 -10.05
N ARG A 147 9.25 -2.87 -11.11
CA ARG A 147 9.73 -2.86 -12.48
C ARG A 147 8.59 -2.51 -13.40
N LYS A 148 8.84 -1.68 -14.42
CA LYS A 148 7.83 -1.25 -15.39
C LYS A 148 7.64 -2.24 -16.56
N HIS A 149 8.74 -2.85 -17.05
CA HIS A 149 8.72 -3.69 -18.25
C HIS A 149 9.60 -4.97 -18.13
N PRO A 150 9.01 -6.18 -18.06
CA PRO A 150 7.59 -6.42 -17.77
C PRO A 150 7.22 -5.90 -16.37
N PRO A 151 5.94 -5.57 -16.13
CA PRO A 151 5.50 -5.00 -14.87
C PRO A 151 5.62 -6.03 -13.74
N ILE A 152 6.23 -5.59 -12.63
CA ILE A 152 6.33 -6.34 -11.37
C ILE A 152 5.90 -5.41 -10.24
N THR A 153 4.98 -5.87 -9.42
CA THR A 153 4.42 -5.10 -8.30
C THR A 153 4.51 -5.90 -7.03
N ASP A 154 5.05 -5.28 -5.98
CA ASP A 154 5.11 -5.84 -4.64
C ASP A 154 3.93 -5.33 -3.82
N VAL A 155 3.25 -6.24 -3.13
CA VAL A 155 2.11 -5.92 -2.27
C VAL A 155 2.41 -6.43 -0.87
N ARG A 156 2.20 -5.58 0.14
CA ARG A 156 2.23 -5.96 1.56
C ARG A 156 0.88 -5.76 2.20
N PHE A 157 0.54 -6.71 3.06
CA PHE A 157 -0.75 -6.73 3.73
C PHE A 157 -0.60 -7.23 5.16
N ALA A 158 -1.43 -6.71 6.05
CA ALA A 158 -1.55 -7.17 7.43
C ALA A 158 -2.99 -7.64 7.67
N ALA A 159 -3.17 -8.59 8.59
CA ALA A 159 -4.49 -8.97 9.05
C ALA A 159 -4.46 -9.29 10.54
N HIS A 160 -5.58 -9.07 11.23
CA HIS A 160 -5.65 -9.25 12.67
C HIS A 160 -6.94 -9.93 13.14
N GLY A 161 -6.80 -10.72 14.21
CA GLY A 161 -7.91 -11.20 15.05
C GLY A 161 -7.79 -10.71 16.50
N SER A 162 -6.98 -9.66 16.71
CA SER A 162 -6.47 -9.17 18.00
C SER A 162 -5.60 -10.21 18.72
N PRO A 163 -4.26 -10.28 18.47
CA PRO A 163 -3.39 -9.31 17.78
C PRO A 163 -3.26 -9.52 16.24
N TYR A 164 -2.38 -8.75 15.59
CA TYR A 164 -1.94 -8.99 14.20
C TYR A 164 -1.33 -10.38 14.03
N TYR A 165 -1.70 -11.05 12.95
CA TYR A 165 -1.18 -12.38 12.62
C TYR A 165 0.28 -12.30 12.18
N LYS A 166 1.07 -13.31 12.54
CA LYS A 166 2.48 -13.38 12.16
C LYS A 166 2.65 -13.58 10.65
N PRO A 167 3.76 -13.09 10.04
CA PRO A 167 4.02 -13.24 8.61
C PRO A 167 3.96 -14.68 8.12
N VAL A 168 4.45 -15.63 8.93
CA VAL A 168 4.42 -17.08 8.63
C VAL A 168 3.00 -17.57 8.37
N ARG A 169 2.01 -17.13 9.17
CA ARG A 169 0.61 -17.52 8.97
C ARG A 169 0.04 -16.89 7.70
N LEU A 170 0.29 -15.60 7.48
CA LEU A 170 -0.24 -14.86 6.34
C LEU A 170 0.33 -15.41 5.02
N ASN A 171 1.64 -15.55 4.93
CA ASN A 171 2.33 -16.12 3.77
C ASN A 171 1.94 -17.58 3.56
N GLY A 172 1.80 -18.37 4.63
CA GLY A 172 1.36 -19.76 4.56
C GLY A 172 -0.05 -19.91 3.96
N ILE A 173 -1.00 -19.07 4.37
CA ILE A 173 -2.35 -19.06 3.80
C ILE A 173 -2.32 -18.69 2.31
N VAL A 174 -1.57 -17.64 1.93
CA VAL A 174 -1.47 -17.26 0.53
C VAL A 174 -0.81 -18.35 -0.33
N LEU A 175 0.22 -19.02 0.19
CA LEU A 175 0.85 -20.16 -0.50
C LEU A 175 -0.11 -21.34 -0.67
N MET A 176 -0.85 -21.69 0.39
CA MET A 176 -1.77 -22.83 0.38
C MET A 176 -2.93 -22.63 -0.61
N TYR A 177 -3.42 -21.39 -0.76
CA TYR A 177 -4.56 -21.05 -1.61
C TYR A 177 -4.17 -20.22 -2.85
N ARG A 178 -2.91 -20.32 -3.29
CA ARG A 178 -2.36 -19.47 -4.35
C ARG A 178 -3.19 -19.49 -5.63
N GLU A 179 -3.50 -20.67 -6.16
CA GLU A 179 -4.26 -20.81 -7.41
C GLU A 179 -5.66 -20.20 -7.31
N GLU A 180 -6.31 -20.36 -6.15
CA GLU A 180 -7.64 -19.80 -5.90
C GLU A 180 -7.60 -18.28 -5.79
N ILE A 181 -6.58 -17.72 -5.13
CA ILE A 181 -6.35 -16.28 -5.06
C ILE A 181 -6.05 -15.70 -6.45
N GLU A 182 -5.13 -16.32 -7.19
CA GLU A 182 -4.75 -15.89 -8.54
C GLU A 182 -5.96 -15.87 -9.48
N LYS A 183 -6.80 -16.91 -9.42
CA LYS A 183 -8.02 -17.02 -10.22
C LYS A 183 -9.06 -15.97 -9.83
N ASP A 184 -9.40 -15.84 -8.55
CA ASP A 184 -10.50 -14.99 -8.09
C ASP A 184 -10.16 -13.49 -8.18
N VAL A 185 -8.89 -13.13 -7.95
CA VAL A 185 -8.41 -11.74 -8.03
C VAL A 185 -7.95 -11.40 -9.46
N GLY A 186 -7.60 -12.42 -10.26
CA GLY A 186 -7.04 -12.27 -11.60
C GLY A 186 -5.64 -11.67 -11.56
N ILE A 187 -4.75 -12.26 -10.77
CA ILE A 187 -3.33 -11.86 -10.61
C ILE A 187 -2.41 -13.05 -10.84
N ASN A 188 -1.12 -12.80 -11.08
CA ASN A 188 -0.11 -13.85 -11.18
C ASN A 188 0.94 -13.63 -10.08
N ILE A 189 0.86 -14.39 -9.00
CA ILE A 189 1.76 -14.26 -7.86
C ILE A 189 3.03 -15.01 -8.23
N THR A 190 4.20 -14.39 -8.23
CA THR A 190 5.48 -15.07 -8.51
C THR A 190 6.25 -15.42 -7.25
N MET A 191 5.98 -14.74 -6.14
CA MET A 191 6.64 -14.97 -4.86
C MET A 191 5.67 -14.63 -3.72
N VAL A 192 5.70 -15.43 -2.65
CA VAL A 192 4.97 -15.15 -1.40
C VAL A 192 5.99 -15.10 -0.27
N GLY A 193 5.92 -14.08 0.57
CA GLY A 193 7.00 -13.75 1.49
C GLY A 193 8.23 -13.30 0.70
N ILE A 194 8.18 -12.09 0.15
CA ILE A 194 9.25 -11.52 -0.68
C ILE A 194 10.61 -11.70 0.01
N ASP A 195 11.51 -12.38 -0.69
CA ASP A 195 12.83 -12.76 -0.25
C ASP A 195 13.81 -12.42 -1.38
N GLU A 196 14.59 -11.35 -1.21
CA GLU A 196 15.61 -10.96 -2.20
C GLU A 196 16.87 -11.83 -2.08
N CYS A 197 16.98 -12.64 -1.03
CA CYS A 197 18.03 -13.61 -0.82
C CYS A 197 17.66 -15.02 -1.31
N LEU A 198 16.49 -15.21 -1.95
CA LEU A 198 16.00 -16.54 -2.33
C LEU A 198 16.96 -17.27 -3.28
N TYR A 199 17.54 -16.55 -4.23
CA TYR A 199 18.49 -17.10 -5.19
C TYR A 199 19.92 -16.81 -4.74
N GLU A 200 20.67 -17.89 -4.47
CA GLU A 200 22.07 -17.81 -4.09
C GLU A 200 22.91 -17.18 -5.20
N ASN A 201 23.89 -16.35 -4.81
CA ASN A 201 24.83 -15.68 -5.73
C ASN A 201 24.19 -14.74 -6.78
N GLU A 202 22.89 -14.43 -6.70
CA GLU A 202 22.30 -13.37 -7.53
C GLU A 202 22.50 -11.99 -6.90
N MET A 203 22.07 -11.82 -5.65
CA MET A 203 22.19 -10.53 -4.96
C MET A 203 23.50 -10.39 -4.18
N CYS A 204 24.05 -11.51 -3.70
CA CYS A 204 25.23 -11.54 -2.83
C CYS A 204 26.11 -12.76 -3.15
N GLU A 205 27.41 -12.54 -3.34
CA GLU A 205 28.41 -13.62 -3.40
C GLU A 205 28.70 -14.14 -1.98
N GLY A 206 27.83 -15.01 -1.46
CA GLY A 206 27.94 -15.60 -0.12
C GLY A 206 26.70 -15.44 0.76
N SER A 207 26.90 -15.05 2.04
CA SER A 207 25.78 -14.92 2.99
C SER A 207 24.86 -13.75 2.62
N CYS A 208 23.56 -14.00 2.66
CA CYS A 208 22.53 -12.99 2.40
C CYS A 208 21.50 -13.01 3.54
N THR A 209 21.10 -11.82 3.99
CA THR A 209 20.04 -11.64 4.98
C THR A 209 19.06 -10.57 4.49
N ASN A 210 17.76 -10.86 4.49
CA ASN A 210 16.76 -9.86 4.17
C ASN A 210 16.57 -8.88 5.33
N THR A 211 16.50 -7.60 4.99
CA THR A 211 16.10 -6.54 5.92
C THR A 211 14.89 -5.80 5.38
N LEU A 212 13.97 -5.46 6.28
CA LEU A 212 12.81 -4.66 5.96
C LEU A 212 13.15 -3.18 6.20
N ASP A 213 13.25 -2.41 5.12
CA ASP A 213 13.47 -0.97 5.18
C ASP A 213 12.12 -0.25 5.13
N ILE A 214 11.79 0.51 6.18
CA ILE A 214 10.53 1.25 6.30
C ILE A 214 10.84 2.72 6.13
N ASN A 215 10.30 3.33 5.08
CA ASN A 215 10.55 4.72 4.77
C ASN A 215 9.42 5.62 5.32
N ASN A 216 9.81 6.79 5.83
CA ASN A 216 8.88 7.79 6.37
C ASN A 216 8.15 8.58 5.28
N VAL A 217 8.63 8.52 4.03
CA VAL A 217 7.97 9.10 2.86
C VAL A 217 7.04 8.05 2.27
N PRO A 218 5.71 8.30 2.23
CA PRO A 218 4.76 7.33 1.72
C PRO A 218 4.92 7.09 0.20
N TYR A 219 4.20 6.09 -0.30
CA TYR A 219 4.14 5.77 -1.72
C TYR A 219 2.71 6.02 -2.22
N MET A 220 2.56 6.97 -3.15
CA MET A 220 1.27 7.28 -3.77
C MET A 220 1.15 6.55 -5.12
N VAL A 221 0.05 5.83 -5.28
CA VAL A 221 -0.39 5.24 -6.54
C VAL A 221 -1.63 5.99 -6.98
N ASN A 222 -1.63 6.54 -8.19
CA ASN A 222 -2.77 7.25 -8.75
C ASN A 222 -3.28 6.53 -10.00
N ALA A 223 -4.49 5.97 -9.93
CA ALA A 223 -5.15 5.24 -11.01
C ALA A 223 -6.44 5.96 -11.45
N ASN A 224 -6.36 7.28 -11.60
CA ASN A 224 -7.44 8.19 -12.02
C ASN A 224 -8.60 8.26 -11.03
N LYS A 225 -9.62 7.41 -11.19
CA LYS A 225 -10.82 7.40 -10.34
C LYS A 225 -10.58 6.83 -8.93
N THR A 226 -9.34 6.43 -8.64
CA THR A 226 -8.92 5.88 -7.36
C THR A 226 -7.44 6.16 -7.15
N ALA A 227 -7.05 6.33 -5.90
CA ALA A 227 -5.67 6.50 -5.49
C ALA A 227 -5.45 5.75 -4.17
N LEU A 228 -4.23 5.28 -3.96
CA LEU A 228 -3.81 4.63 -2.72
C LEU A 228 -2.51 5.29 -2.26
N VAL A 229 -2.49 5.75 -1.02
CA VAL A 229 -1.25 6.15 -0.35
C VAL A 229 -0.93 5.11 0.70
N GLY A 230 0.18 4.41 0.47
CA GLY A 230 0.65 3.33 1.33
C GLY A 230 1.93 3.66 2.06
N VAL A 231 2.28 2.81 3.03
CA VAL A 231 3.59 2.82 3.66
C VAL A 231 4.61 2.32 2.63
N ARG A 232 5.67 3.10 2.41
CA ARG A 232 6.78 2.67 1.56
C ARG A 232 7.66 1.72 2.36
N VAL A 233 7.71 0.48 1.91
CA VAL A 233 8.45 -0.59 2.57
C VAL A 233 9.17 -1.44 1.53
N ASP A 234 10.47 -1.57 1.69
CA ASP A 234 11.34 -2.32 0.79
C ASP A 234 11.94 -3.54 1.50
N VAL A 235 12.03 -4.66 0.80
CA VAL A 235 12.86 -5.79 1.24
C VAL A 235 14.21 -5.62 0.56
N ILE A 236 15.27 -5.52 1.35
CA ILE A 236 16.64 -5.30 0.86
C ILE A 236 17.50 -6.50 1.27
N ALA A 237 18.19 -7.08 0.29
CA ALA A 237 19.23 -8.07 0.52
C ALA A 237 20.47 -7.39 1.11
N GLN A 238 20.90 -7.82 2.29
CA GLN A 238 22.18 -7.45 2.88
C GLN A 238 23.14 -8.62 2.76
N CYS A 239 24.29 -8.39 2.12
CA CYS A 239 25.35 -9.39 1.93
C CYS A 239 26.17 -9.61 3.20
N THR A 240 25.47 -9.97 4.28
CA THR A 240 26.05 -10.25 5.59
C THR A 240 25.38 -11.48 6.19
N CYS A 241 26.08 -12.13 7.12
CA CYS A 241 25.49 -13.18 7.93
C CYS A 241 24.76 -12.55 9.13
N GLY A 242 23.43 -12.44 9.05
CA GLY A 242 22.61 -11.86 10.12
C GLY A 242 22.77 -12.58 11.48
N ALA A 243 23.12 -13.87 11.46
CA ALA A 243 23.37 -14.65 12.69
C ALA A 243 24.73 -14.40 13.35
N ARG A 244 25.64 -13.64 12.71
CA ARG A 244 27.00 -13.37 13.24
C ARG A 244 27.32 -11.89 13.39
N ASN A 245 26.64 -11.02 12.64
CA ASN A 245 26.81 -9.58 12.74
C ASN A 245 25.80 -8.96 13.71
N PHE A 246 26.14 -8.91 15.00
CA PHE A 246 25.39 -8.19 16.04
C PHE A 246 25.68 -6.68 16.05
N SER A 247 25.80 -6.06 14.88
CA SER A 247 26.10 -4.62 14.77
C SER A 247 24.96 -3.75 15.29
N THR A 248 23.75 -4.30 15.39
CA THR A 248 22.58 -3.67 15.99
C THR A 248 22.27 -4.32 17.34
N SER A 249 21.95 -3.53 18.35
CA SER A 249 21.54 -4.06 19.65
C SER A 249 20.19 -4.77 19.51
N GLU A 250 20.15 -6.07 19.79
CA GLU A 250 18.90 -6.82 19.84
C GLU A 250 18.01 -6.28 20.96
N SER A 251 16.72 -6.07 20.67
CA SER A 251 15.71 -5.66 21.65
C SER A 251 14.48 -6.56 21.55
N CYS A 252 13.67 -6.66 22.60
CA CYS A 252 12.43 -7.44 22.52
C CYS A 252 11.40 -6.83 21.57
N ARG A 253 11.60 -5.58 21.13
CA ARG A 253 10.73 -4.92 20.15
C ARG A 253 10.76 -5.59 18.78
N THR A 254 11.87 -6.24 18.42
CA THR A 254 11.98 -6.97 17.14
C THR A 254 11.40 -8.38 17.19
N SER A 255 10.81 -8.81 18.32
CA SER A 255 10.30 -10.17 18.54
C SER A 255 11.27 -11.27 18.06
N PRO A 256 12.51 -11.32 18.59
CA PRO A 256 13.50 -12.30 18.15
C PRO A 256 13.11 -13.74 18.52
N CYS A 257 12.25 -13.92 19.53
CA CYS A 257 11.80 -15.23 19.98
C CYS A 257 10.63 -15.74 19.14
N TYR A 258 10.80 -16.90 18.51
CA TYR A 258 9.76 -17.63 17.79
C TYR A 258 9.08 -18.70 18.68
N ASN A 259 7.97 -19.29 18.22
CA ASN A 259 7.30 -20.44 18.85
C ASN A 259 6.85 -20.25 20.31
N GLY A 260 6.42 -19.04 20.66
CA GLY A 260 5.93 -18.74 22.02
C GLY A 260 7.04 -18.48 23.05
N GLY A 261 8.29 -18.33 22.60
CA GLY A 261 9.37 -17.83 23.45
C GLY A 261 9.06 -16.43 23.97
N ARG A 262 9.34 -16.19 25.25
CA ARG A 262 9.17 -14.87 25.89
C ARG A 262 10.51 -14.16 25.90
N CYS A 263 10.57 -13.02 25.22
CA CYS A 263 11.77 -12.18 25.24
C CYS A 263 11.80 -11.32 26.51
N ILE A 264 12.94 -11.30 27.19
CA ILE A 264 13.24 -10.52 28.38
C ILE A 264 14.55 -9.76 28.15
N GLU A 265 14.51 -8.43 28.22
CA GLU A 265 15.71 -7.58 28.18
C GLU A 265 16.45 -7.64 29.52
N GLY A 266 17.58 -8.35 29.52
CA GLY A 266 18.47 -8.48 30.67
C GLY A 266 19.71 -7.57 30.57
N ARG A 267 20.44 -7.45 31.67
CA ARG A 267 21.69 -6.64 31.74
C ARG A 267 22.81 -7.15 30.81
N PHE A 268 22.72 -8.40 30.37
CA PHE A 268 23.73 -9.07 29.54
C PHE A 268 23.23 -9.42 28.13
N GLY A 269 22.04 -8.97 27.73
CA GLY A 269 21.41 -9.30 26.45
C GLY A 269 19.96 -9.73 26.60
N LEU A 270 19.40 -10.30 25.53
CA LEU A 270 18.05 -10.85 25.51
C LEU A 270 18.03 -12.28 26.06
N THR A 271 16.99 -12.63 26.83
CA THR A 271 16.75 -13.97 27.40
C THR A 271 15.34 -14.43 27.15
#